data_AF-A0A251UNF8-F1
#
_entry.id   AF-A0A251UNF8-F1
#
_cell.length_a   1.000
_cell.length_b   1.000
_cell.length_c   1.000
_cell.angle_alpha   90.00
_cell.angle_beta   90.00
_cell.angle_gamma   90.00
#
_symmetry.space_group_name_H-M   'P 1'
#
loop_
_entity.id
_entity.type
_entity.pdbx_description
1 polymer ?
#
loop_
_entity_poly.entity_id
_entity_poly.type
_entity_poly.pdbx_seq_one_letter_code
_entity_poly.pdbx_strand_id
1 'polypeptide(L)'
;MLLTAYYLFINCKFTGPYGASDGLSGIDKMVLDYLMQSSSVDGVHQEELVNQLDIPLDKILAALNTLVDEGLIYNSVDEYHFKSTFNV
;
A
#
# COMPACT_ATOMS: atom_id res chain seq x y z
N MET A 1 -10.58 14.62 -24.93
CA MET A 1 -11.61 13.88 -24.18
C MET A 1 -11.12 12.57 -23.55
N LEU A 2 -9.92 12.06 -23.88
CA LEU A 2 -9.30 10.89 -23.24
C LEU A 2 -8.58 11.22 -21.91
N LEU A 3 -8.00 12.43 -21.79
CA LEU A 3 -7.27 12.84 -20.57
C LEU A 3 -8.16 12.96 -19.33
N THR A 4 -9.40 13.42 -19.50
CA THR A 4 -10.36 13.57 -18.40
C THR A 4 -10.84 12.23 -17.85
N ALA A 5 -10.93 11.20 -18.69
CA ALA A 5 -11.28 9.84 -18.25
C ALA A 5 -10.14 9.19 -17.46
N TYR A 6 -8.89 9.40 -17.87
CA TYR A 6 -7.71 8.97 -17.11
C TYR A 6 -7.63 9.68 -15.75
N TYR A 7 -7.82 11.00 -15.73
CA TYR A 7 -7.81 11.77 -14.48
C TYR A 7 -8.97 11.40 -13.53
N LEU A 8 -10.15 11.09 -14.09
CA LEU A 8 -11.29 10.59 -13.32
C LEU A 8 -11.10 9.15 -12.85
N PHE A 9 -10.34 8.31 -13.57
CA PHE A 9 -9.98 6.97 -13.12
C PHE A 9 -9.07 7.02 -11.89
N ILE A 10 -8.17 7.99 -11.83
CA ILE A 10 -7.26 8.21 -10.69
C ILE A 10 -7.96 8.95 -9.53
N ASN A 11 -8.89 9.87 -9.83
CA ASN A 11 -9.61 10.67 -8.81
C ASN A 11 -10.96 10.11 -8.38
N CYS A 12 -11.44 9.03 -8.99
CA CYS A 12 -12.53 8.27 -8.42
C CYS A 12 -11.94 7.54 -7.23
N LYS A 13 -12.05 8.18 -6.06
CA LYS A 13 -12.05 7.50 -4.77
C LYS A 13 -12.70 6.14 -4.99
N PHE A 14 -11.91 5.08 -4.84
CA PHE A 14 -12.39 3.70 -4.87
C PHE A 14 -13.28 3.54 -3.64
N THR A 15 -14.53 4.00 -3.74
CA THR A 15 -15.60 3.79 -2.76
C THR A 15 -16.33 2.48 -3.06
N GLY A 16 -15.60 1.47 -3.53
CA GLY A 16 -16.05 0.09 -3.54
C GLY A 16 -15.38 -0.60 -2.34
N PRO A 17 -16.11 -1.39 -1.53
CA PRO A 17 -15.44 -2.23 -0.53
C PRO A 17 -14.46 -3.10 -1.31
N TYR A 18 -13.15 -2.93 -1.11
CA TYR A 18 -12.09 -3.57 -1.88
C TYR A 18 -12.45 -5.03 -2.20
N GLY A 19 -12.95 -5.26 -3.42
CA GLY A 19 -13.36 -6.56 -3.89
C GLY A 19 -12.11 -7.40 -4.06
N ALA A 20 -12.08 -8.54 -3.36
CA ALA A 20 -10.96 -9.48 -3.19
C ALA A 20 -10.05 -9.30 -1.95
N SER A 21 -10.46 -8.53 -0.94
CA SER A 21 -9.78 -8.52 0.38
C SER A 21 -10.53 -9.31 1.46
N ASP A 22 -11.21 -10.41 1.08
CA ASP A 22 -11.90 -11.30 2.04
C ASP A 22 -10.90 -12.00 2.99
N GLY A 23 -9.58 -11.93 2.69
CA GLY A 23 -8.51 -12.50 3.50
C GLY A 23 -7.53 -11.51 4.18
N LEU A 24 -7.51 -10.22 3.81
CA LEU A 24 -6.56 -9.27 4.41
C LEU A 24 -7.00 -8.86 5.83
N SER A 25 -6.13 -9.10 6.80
CA SER A 25 -6.30 -8.75 8.20
C SER A 25 -6.23 -7.22 8.40
N GLY A 26 -6.63 -6.74 9.57
CA GLY A 26 -6.72 -5.30 9.84
C GLY A 26 -5.40 -4.55 9.66
N ILE A 27 -4.26 -5.19 9.96
CA ILE A 27 -2.93 -4.58 9.84
C ILE A 27 -2.53 -4.46 8.37
N ASP A 28 -2.78 -5.49 7.56
CA ASP A 28 -2.46 -5.49 6.14
C ASP A 28 -3.18 -4.35 5.41
N LYS A 29 -4.45 -4.11 5.76
CA LYS A 29 -5.20 -2.96 5.25
C LYS A 29 -4.59 -1.62 5.68
N MET A 30 -4.20 -1.48 6.95
CA MET A 30 -3.57 -0.24 7.45
C MET A 30 -2.24 0.06 6.74
N VAL A 31 -1.40 -0.96 6.56
CA VAL A 31 -0.12 -0.83 5.86
C VAL A 31 -0.35 -0.46 4.39
N LEU A 32 -1.25 -1.15 3.71
CA LEU A 32 -1.57 -0.87 2.31
C LEU A 32 -2.13 0.55 2.12
N ASP A 33 -3.09 0.96 2.95
CA ASP A 33 -3.68 2.30 2.90
C ASP A 33 -2.62 3.39 3.13
N TYR A 34 -1.66 3.16 4.03
CA TYR A 34 -0.54 4.09 4.25
C TYR A 34 0.36 4.19 3.02
N LEU A 35 0.76 3.04 2.45
CA LEU A 35 1.60 3.00 1.25
C LEU A 35 0.94 3.66 0.05
N MET A 36 -0.38 3.53 -0.10
CA MET A 36 -1.16 4.20 -1.15
C MET A 36 -1.24 5.72 -0.96
N GLN A 37 -1.21 6.22 0.27
CA GLN A 37 -1.22 7.66 0.57
C GLN A 37 0.19 8.27 0.52
N SER A 38 1.23 7.43 0.54
CA SER A 38 2.62 7.91 0.51
C SER A 38 2.95 8.56 -0.84
N SER A 39 3.46 9.79 -0.78
CA SER A 39 4.01 10.49 -1.94
C SER A 39 5.50 10.19 -2.17
N SER A 40 6.06 9.25 -1.40
CA SER A 40 7.47 8.90 -1.49
C SER A 40 7.79 8.28 -2.84
N VAL A 41 8.70 8.93 -3.58
CA VAL A 41 9.16 8.45 -4.89
C VAL A 41 10.00 7.18 -4.75
N ASP A 42 10.70 7.04 -3.63
CA ASP A 42 11.61 5.91 -3.39
C ASP A 42 10.92 4.76 -2.63
N GLY A 43 9.69 4.97 -2.15
CA GLY A 43 8.95 4.04 -1.30
C GLY A 43 9.04 4.38 0.17
N VAL A 44 8.30 3.65 1.00
CA VAL A 44 8.25 3.87 2.46
C VAL A 44 9.07 2.78 3.14
N HIS A 45 9.96 3.18 4.04
CA HIS A 45 10.76 2.26 4.83
C HIS A 45 9.91 1.54 5.89
N GLN A 46 10.15 0.26 6.13
CA GLN A 46 9.41 -0.53 7.14
C GLN A 46 9.42 0.09 8.55
N GLU A 47 10.51 0.71 8.97
CA GLU A 47 10.62 1.40 10.28
C GLU A 47 9.72 2.64 10.34
N GLU A 48 9.47 3.30 9.20
CA GLU A 48 8.54 4.43 9.17
C GLU A 48 7.11 3.94 9.39
N LEU A 49 6.73 2.79 8.81
CA LEU A 49 5.42 2.17 9.06
C LEU A 49 5.24 1.81 10.54
N VAL A 50 6.28 1.29 11.20
CA VAL A 50 6.26 1.00 12.64
C VAL A 50 5.95 2.27 13.44
N ASN A 51 6.67 3.36 13.15
CA ASN A 51 6.52 4.62 13.88
C ASN A 51 5.17 5.31 13.60
N GLN A 52 4.68 5.24 12.36
CA GLN A 52 3.47 5.96 11.94
C GLN A 52 2.18 5.23 12.29
N LEU A 53 2.20 3.89 12.23
CA LEU A 53 1.04 3.07 12.55
C LEU A 53 1.00 2.65 14.03
N ASP A 54 2.11 2.86 14.77
CA ASP A 54 2.28 2.40 16.16
C ASP A 54 2.06 0.88 16.29
N ILE A 55 2.56 0.13 15.29
CA ILE A 55 2.45 -1.33 15.19
C ILE A 55 3.86 -1.90 15.26
N PRO A 56 4.09 -2.96 16.05
CA PRO A 56 5.42 -3.52 16.20
C PRO A 56 5.93 -4.14 14.88
N LEU A 57 7.24 -4.06 14.67
CA LEU A 57 7.91 -4.42 13.41
C LEU A 57 7.58 -5.83 12.93
N ASP A 58 7.47 -6.81 13.82
CA ASP A 58 7.12 -8.19 13.47
C ASP A 58 5.78 -8.30 12.73
N LYS A 59 4.79 -7.51 13.15
CA LYS A 59 3.46 -7.49 12.52
C LYS A 59 3.47 -6.71 11.22
N ILE A 60 4.24 -5.62 11.15
CA ILE A 60 4.44 -4.86 9.92
C ILE A 60 5.10 -5.75 8.86
N LEU A 61 6.16 -6.48 9.21
CA LEU A 61 6.84 -7.39 8.30
C LEU A 61 5.93 -8.53 7.82
N ALA A 62 5.13 -9.13 8.72
CA ALA A 62 4.15 -10.15 8.33
C ALA A 62 3.11 -9.60 7.35
N ALA A 63 2.62 -8.39 7.58
CA ALA A 63 1.70 -7.71 6.69
C ALA A 63 2.34 -7.40 5.33
N LEU A 64 3.55 -6.85 5.32
CA LEU A 64 4.29 -6.55 4.10
C LEU A 64 4.52 -7.81 3.26
N ASN A 65 4.97 -8.90 3.87
CA ASN A 65 5.15 -10.18 3.16
C ASN A 65 3.84 -10.67 2.54
N THR A 66 2.74 -10.62 3.30
CA THR A 66 1.41 -11.02 2.80
C THR A 66 0.99 -10.15 1.60
N LEU A 67 1.19 -8.83 1.69
CA LEU A 67 0.85 -7.90 0.62
C LEU A 67 1.76 -8.06 -0.62
N VAL A 68 3.02 -8.45 -0.44
CA VAL A 68 3.94 -8.79 -1.55
C VAL A 68 3.51 -10.09 -2.23
N ASP A 69 3.18 -11.13 -1.45
CA ASP A 69 2.71 -12.42 -1.99
C ASP A 69 1.41 -12.27 -2.80
N GLU A 70 0.51 -11.38 -2.35
CA GLU A 70 -0.72 -11.00 -3.07
C GLU A 70 -0.48 -10.05 -4.26
N GLY A 71 0.75 -9.55 -4.44
CA GLY A 71 1.12 -8.63 -5.53
C GLY A 71 0.57 -7.21 -5.38
N LEU A 72 0.12 -6.83 -4.19
CA LEU A 72 -0.46 -5.51 -3.90
C LEU A 72 0.61 -4.45 -3.65
N ILE A 73 1.79 -4.87 -3.19
CA ILE A 73 2.96 -4.01 -2.98
C ILE A 73 4.22 -4.67 -3.55
N TYR A 74 5.28 -3.88 -3.74
CA TYR A 74 6.59 -4.34 -4.19
C TYR A 74 7.73 -3.54 -3.54
N ASN A 75 8.91 -4.15 -3.48
CA ASN A 75 10.15 -3.48 -3.06
C ASN A 75 10.62 -2.50 -4.14
N SER A 76 10.91 -1.26 -3.75
CA SER A 76 11.21 -0.17 -4.68
C SER A 76 12.72 -0.01 -4.89
N VAL A 77 13.42 0.64 -3.97
CA VAL A 77 14.86 0.93 -4.10
C VAL A 77 15.72 -0.15 -3.46
N ASP A 78 15.26 -0.73 -2.35
CA ASP A 78 15.92 -1.83 -1.65
C ASP A 78 14.89 -2.79 -1.02
N GLU A 79 15.40 -3.76 -0.26
CA GLU A 79 14.60 -4.78 0.42
C GLU A 79 13.76 -4.26 1.62
N TYR A 80 13.95 -3.01 2.04
CA TYR A 80 13.27 -2.40 3.18
C TYR A 80 12.31 -1.26 2.81
N HIS A 81 12.33 -0.81 1.55
CA HIS A 81 11.43 0.22 1.02
C HIS A 81 10.32 -0.37 0.14
N PHE A 82 9.08 -0.13 0.53
CA PHE A 82 7.90 -0.69 -0.11
C PHE A 82 7.06 0.35 -0.82
N LYS A 83 6.42 -0.04 -1.93
CA LYS A 83 5.46 0.77 -2.70
C LYS A 83 4.22 -0.03 -3.03
N SER A 84 3.07 0.65 -3.04
CA SER A 84 1.83 0.06 -3.58
C SER A 84 1.90 -0.04 -5.11
N THR A 85 1.45 -1.17 -5.65
CA THR A 85 1.26 -1.39 -7.09
C THR A 85 0.26 -0.38 -7.69
N PHE A 86 -0.63 0.17 -6.85
CA PHE A 86 -1.69 1.10 -7.26
C PHE A 86 -1.29 2.59 -7.11
N ASN A 87 -0.08 2.89 -6.65
CA ASN A 87 0.40 4.28 -6.54
C ASN A 87 0.87 4.76 -7.92
N VAL A 88 -0.01 5.47 -8.64
CA VAL A 88 0.22 6.07 -9.98
C VAL A 88 0.40 7.58 -9.94
#